data_AF-A0AAU0NWU5-F1
#
_entry.id   AF-A0AAU0NWU5-F1
#
_cell.length_a   1.000
_cell.length_b   1.000
_cell.length_c   1.000
_cell.angle_alpha   90.00
_cell.angle_beta   90.00
_cell.angle_gamma   90.00
#
_symmetry.space_group_name_H-M   'P 1'
#
loop_
_entity.id
_entity.type
_entity.pdbx_description
1 polymer ?
#
loop_
_entity_poly.entity_id
_entity_poly.type
_entity_poly.pdbx_seq_one_letter_code
_entity_poly.pdbx_strand_id
1 'polypeptide(L)'
;MSIKRKALLIQGAFGAVILTLLMQPMGAFGFANYNWMLFVVLLLFFAMGADFKKIPSMIVCYPIGILWAMLNGVLIGALKDLPPWTSGVGLTIVVIFSILTVHENLLRDTIFANIPALFLGLAETFFIFSIHPANAPAITPFHLFGFFLYGMIMSVVLVAGGGALCNIFLGKEWPKYVFGGQEEKQQTV
;
A
#
# COMPACT_ATOMS: atom_id res chain seq x y z
N MET A 1 -6.19 -31.13 13.14
CA MET A 1 -6.13 -29.69 12.78
C MET A 1 -6.28 -29.58 11.26
N SER A 2 -7.19 -28.73 10.76
CA SER A 2 -7.43 -28.57 9.32
C SER A 2 -6.21 -28.03 8.57
N ILE A 3 -6.07 -28.39 7.29
CA ILE A 3 -4.99 -27.90 6.40
C ILE A 3 -4.98 -26.37 6.37
N LYS A 4 -6.17 -25.75 6.33
CA LYS A 4 -6.33 -24.29 6.42
C LYS A 4 -5.68 -23.69 7.67
N ARG A 5 -5.92 -24.27 8.85
CA ARG A 5 -5.34 -23.76 10.10
C ARG A 5 -3.83 -23.97 10.15
N LYS A 6 -3.31 -25.08 9.60
CA LYS A 6 -1.86 -25.32 9.47
C LYS A 6 -1.21 -24.29 8.54
N ALA A 7 -1.80 -24.01 7.38
CA ALA A 7 -1.30 -23.03 6.42
C ALA A 7 -1.24 -21.63 7.03
N LEU A 8 -2.32 -21.18 7.68
CA LEU A 8 -2.37 -19.88 8.35
C LEU A 8 -1.34 -19.77 9.49
N LEU A 9 -1.10 -20.85 10.24
CA LEU A 9 -0.05 -20.87 11.27
C LEU A 9 1.35 -20.75 10.68
N ILE A 10 1.64 -21.47 9.58
CA ILE A 10 2.93 -21.40 8.90
C ILE A 10 3.15 -19.98 8.34
N GLN A 11 2.15 -19.41 7.65
CA GLN A 11 2.23 -18.06 7.12
C GLN A 11 2.36 -17.01 8.23
N GLY A 12 1.63 -17.17 9.34
CA GLY A 12 1.72 -16.27 10.49
C GLY A 12 3.08 -16.34 11.19
N ALA A 13 3.60 -17.55 11.42
CA ALA A 13 4.92 -17.74 12.02
C ALA A 13 6.04 -17.20 11.14
N PHE A 14 5.98 -17.47 9.83
CA PHE A 14 6.91 -16.90 8.87
C PHE A 14 6.83 -15.38 8.85
N GLY A 15 5.61 -14.83 8.76
CA GLY A 15 5.37 -13.39 8.75
C GLY A 15 5.92 -12.68 9.98
N ALA A 16 5.68 -13.23 11.18
CA ALA A 16 6.19 -12.67 12.43
C ALA A 16 7.73 -12.56 12.43
N VAL A 17 8.43 -13.59 11.96
CA VAL A 17 9.89 -13.58 11.91
C VAL A 17 10.41 -12.68 10.78
N ILE A 18 9.95 -12.91 9.55
CA ILE A 18 10.52 -12.25 8.37
C ILE A 18 10.23 -10.75 8.36
N LEU A 19 9.02 -10.31 8.75
CA LEU A 19 8.70 -8.88 8.79
C LEU A 19 9.53 -8.18 9.86
N THR A 20 9.68 -8.78 11.04
CA THR A 20 10.50 -8.20 12.13
C THR A 20 11.96 -8.03 11.69
N LEU A 21 12.52 -9.01 10.96
CA LEU A 21 13.87 -8.93 10.41
C LEU A 21 13.98 -7.87 9.32
N LEU A 22 13.00 -7.80 8.41
CA LEU A 22 12.94 -6.79 7.35
C LEU A 22 12.65 -5.39 7.90
N MET A 23 12.21 -5.22 9.14
CA MET A 23 12.08 -3.89 9.75
C MET A 23 13.40 -3.38 10.35
N GLN A 24 14.40 -4.24 10.57
CA GLN A 24 15.67 -3.83 11.18
C GLN A 24 16.45 -2.78 10.35
N PRO A 25 16.50 -2.86 9.01
CA PRO A 25 17.18 -1.84 8.20
C PRO A 25 16.64 -0.43 8.45
N MET A 26 15.32 -0.25 8.63
CA MET A 26 14.75 1.06 8.96
C MET A 26 15.34 1.61 10.25
N GLY A 27 15.51 0.77 11.28
CA GLY A 27 16.16 1.17 12.52
C GLY A 27 17.63 1.53 12.32
N ALA A 28 18.36 0.72 11.55
CA ALA A 28 19.78 0.96 11.25
C ALA A 28 20.02 2.27 10.49
N PHE A 29 19.07 2.68 9.63
CA PHE A 29 19.13 3.96 8.91
C PHE A 29 18.53 5.15 9.69
N GLY A 30 18.10 4.96 10.95
CA GLY A 30 17.55 6.03 11.79
C GLY A 30 16.06 6.33 11.55
N PHE A 31 15.36 5.50 10.78
CA PHE A 31 13.94 5.63 10.43
C PHE A 31 13.04 4.66 11.21
N ALA A 32 13.46 4.18 12.38
CA ALA A 32 12.67 3.24 13.21
C ALA A 32 11.23 3.75 13.48
N ASN A 33 11.08 5.05 13.71
CA ASN A 33 9.78 5.69 13.97
C ASN A 33 8.84 5.70 12.76
N TYR A 34 9.35 5.39 11.55
CA TYR A 34 8.58 5.30 10.31
C TYR A 34 8.24 3.87 9.89
N ASN A 35 8.56 2.88 10.72
CA ASN A 35 8.20 1.48 10.47
C ASN A 35 6.71 1.25 10.16
N TRP A 36 5.83 2.08 10.72
CA TRP A 36 4.40 2.01 10.47
C TRP A 36 4.03 2.22 8.99
N MET A 37 4.80 3.02 8.25
CA MET A 37 4.54 3.31 6.82
C MET A 37 4.67 2.04 5.98
N LEU A 38 5.59 1.15 6.35
CA LEU A 38 5.76 -0.15 5.71
C LEU A 38 4.50 -1.01 5.84
N PHE A 39 3.84 -0.98 7.00
CA PHE A 39 2.59 -1.70 7.20
C PHE A 39 1.45 -1.14 6.36
N VAL A 40 1.40 0.16 6.10
CA VAL A 40 0.37 0.75 5.23
C VAL A 40 0.48 0.20 3.80
N VAL A 41 1.71 -0.01 3.31
CA VAL A 41 1.93 -0.65 2.01
C VAL A 41 1.51 -2.12 2.01
N LEU A 42 1.80 -2.86 3.09
CA LEU A 42 1.30 -4.23 3.25
C LEU A 42 -0.23 -4.27 3.19
N LEU A 43 -0.89 -3.37 3.93
CA LEU A 43 -2.35 -3.26 3.94
C LEU A 43 -2.89 -2.98 2.53
N LEU A 44 -2.27 -2.05 1.79
CA LEU A 44 -2.64 -1.77 0.41
C LEU A 44 -2.49 -3.01 -0.48
N PHE A 45 -1.35 -3.70 -0.41
CA PHE A 45 -1.10 -4.89 -1.22
C PHE A 45 -2.11 -6.01 -0.96
N PHE A 46 -2.43 -6.26 0.32
CA PHE A 46 -3.45 -7.24 0.69
C PHE A 46 -4.87 -6.80 0.34
N ALA A 47 -5.21 -5.52 0.50
CA ALA A 47 -6.51 -4.96 0.10
C ALA A 47 -6.74 -5.11 -1.41
N MET A 48 -5.67 -5.09 -2.20
CA MET A 48 -5.71 -5.33 -3.64
C MET A 48 -5.75 -6.82 -4.04
N GLY A 49 -5.77 -7.73 -3.06
CA GLY A 49 -5.85 -9.18 -3.26
C GLY A 49 -4.50 -9.88 -3.36
N ALA A 50 -3.41 -9.24 -2.92
CA ALA A 50 -2.04 -9.76 -3.08
C ALA A 50 -1.68 -10.13 -4.53
N ASP A 51 -2.22 -9.37 -5.48
CA ASP A 51 -2.05 -9.59 -6.91
C ASP A 51 -0.74 -8.95 -7.41
N PHE A 52 0.25 -9.80 -7.67
CA PHE A 52 1.56 -9.40 -8.19
C PHE A 52 1.49 -8.64 -9.53
N LYS A 53 0.45 -8.86 -10.34
CA LYS A 53 0.28 -8.16 -11.62
C LYS A 53 0.00 -6.68 -11.45
N LYS A 54 -0.52 -6.28 -10.28
CA LYS A 54 -0.86 -4.87 -9.99
C LYS A 54 0.31 -4.08 -9.43
N ILE A 55 1.41 -4.75 -9.03
CA ILE A 55 2.60 -4.11 -8.47
C ILE A 55 3.16 -3.00 -9.37
N PRO A 56 3.34 -3.18 -10.69
CA PRO A 56 3.86 -2.10 -11.55
C PRO A 56 2.95 -0.87 -11.52
N SER A 57 1.64 -1.08 -11.54
CA SER A 57 0.67 0.01 -11.46
C SER A 57 0.68 0.70 -10.10
N MET A 58 0.87 -0.05 -9.00
CA MET A 58 1.05 0.52 -7.66
C MET A 58 2.30 1.42 -7.59
N ILE A 59 3.43 0.94 -8.11
CA ILE A 59 4.72 1.66 -8.14
C ILE A 59 4.62 2.95 -8.95
N VAL A 60 3.83 2.97 -10.02
CA VAL A 60 3.66 4.15 -10.87
C VAL A 60 2.64 5.13 -10.29
N CYS A 61 1.54 4.64 -9.73
CA CYS A 61 0.47 5.50 -9.23
C CYS A 61 0.80 6.19 -7.90
N TYR A 62 1.58 5.53 -7.03
CA TYR A 62 2.00 6.12 -5.75
C TYR A 62 2.77 7.44 -5.90
N PRO A 63 3.84 7.56 -6.72
CA PRO A 63 4.53 8.83 -6.93
C PRO A 63 3.66 9.86 -7.66
N ILE A 64 2.68 9.43 -8.47
CA ILE A 64 1.68 10.36 -9.02
C ILE A 64 0.81 10.96 -7.92
N GLY A 65 0.44 10.16 -6.91
CA GLY A 65 -0.21 10.65 -5.69
C GLY A 65 0.62 11.71 -4.96
N ILE A 66 1.92 11.47 -4.82
CA ILE A 66 2.87 12.46 -4.28
C ILE A 66 2.82 13.76 -5.10
N LEU A 67 2.90 13.66 -6.43
CA LEU A 67 2.86 14.83 -7.32
C LEU A 67 1.55 15.61 -7.19
N TRP A 68 0.40 14.93 -7.06
CA TRP A 68 -0.88 15.58 -6.83
C TRP A 68 -0.92 16.33 -5.49
N ALA A 69 -0.32 15.79 -4.44
CA ALA A 69 -0.23 16.47 -3.14
C ALA A 69 0.70 17.69 -3.19
N MET A 70 1.83 17.58 -3.91
CA MET A 70 2.72 18.71 -4.14
C MET A 70 2.02 19.82 -4.94
N LEU A 71 1.29 19.45 -6.00
CA LEU A 71 0.48 20.39 -6.78
C LEU A 71 -0.58 21.06 -5.91
N ASN A 72 -1.28 20.29 -5.06
CA ASN A 72 -2.24 20.84 -4.12
C ASN A 72 -1.60 21.86 -3.16
N GLY A 73 -0.41 21.57 -2.60
CA GLY A 73 0.32 22.51 -1.75
C GLY A 73 0.69 23.82 -2.48
N VAL A 74 1.13 23.75 -3.74
CA VAL A 74 1.40 24.93 -4.58
C VAL A 74 0.12 25.75 -4.81
N LEU A 75 -1.00 25.08 -5.11
CA LEU A 75 -2.29 25.73 -5.33
C LEU A 75 -2.83 26.39 -4.04
N ILE A 76 -2.66 25.77 -2.87
CA ILE A 76 -2.99 26.40 -1.58
C ILE A 76 -2.24 27.73 -1.44
N GLY A 77 -0.93 27.72 -1.72
CA GLY A 77 -0.09 28.93 -1.66
C GLY A 77 -0.53 30.02 -2.63
N ALA A 78 -0.96 29.64 -3.84
CA ALA A 78 -1.46 30.57 -4.84
C ALA A 78 -2.82 31.20 -4.46
N LEU A 79 -3.63 30.50 -3.67
CA LEU A 79 -4.96 30.95 -3.24
C LEU A 79 -4.97 31.56 -1.83
N LYS A 80 -3.79 31.89 -1.26
CA LYS A 80 -3.66 32.37 0.12
C LYS A 80 -4.42 33.68 0.42
N ASP A 81 -4.62 34.52 -0.60
CA ASP A 81 -5.26 35.84 -0.46
C ASP A 81 -6.79 35.79 -0.72
N LEU A 82 -7.32 34.59 -1.03
CA LEU A 82 -8.75 34.35 -1.21
C LEU A 82 -9.42 33.92 0.11
N PRO A 83 -10.76 33.90 0.19
CA PRO A 83 -11.46 33.44 1.38
C PRO A 83 -11.00 32.05 1.83
N PRO A 84 -10.81 31.78 3.14
CA PRO A 84 -10.20 30.53 3.62
C PRO A 84 -10.88 29.23 3.15
N TRP A 85 -12.16 29.29 2.79
CA TRP A 85 -12.89 28.14 2.27
C TRP A 85 -12.43 27.72 0.86
N THR A 86 -11.83 28.62 0.06
CA THR A 86 -11.36 28.33 -1.30
C THR A 86 -10.10 27.48 -1.29
N SER A 87 -9.14 27.79 -0.42
CA SER A 87 -7.88 27.05 -0.29
C SER A 87 -8.05 25.75 0.52
N GLY A 88 -9.07 25.66 1.38
CA GLY A 88 -9.43 24.43 2.09
C GLY A 88 -10.30 23.50 1.24
N VAL A 89 -11.63 23.63 1.39
CA VAL A 89 -12.61 22.68 0.83
C VAL A 89 -12.69 22.78 -0.68
N GLY A 90 -12.75 24.00 -1.23
CA GLY A 90 -12.93 24.21 -2.67
C GLY A 90 -11.82 23.59 -3.51
N LEU A 91 -10.56 23.89 -3.16
CA LEU A 91 -9.39 23.34 -3.83
C LEU A 91 -9.30 21.81 -3.69
N THR A 92 -9.59 21.27 -2.50
CA THR A 92 -9.60 19.82 -2.29
C THR A 92 -10.61 19.14 -3.20
N ILE A 93 -11.83 19.69 -3.34
CA ILE A 93 -12.84 19.17 -4.27
C ILE A 93 -12.31 19.15 -5.70
N VAL A 94 -11.68 20.23 -6.17
CA VAL A 94 -11.14 20.33 -7.53
C VAL A 94 -10.03 19.30 -7.76
N VAL A 95 -9.11 19.13 -6.81
CA VAL A 95 -8.02 18.16 -6.93
C VAL A 95 -8.55 16.73 -6.95
N ILE A 96 -9.44 16.37 -6.02
CA ILE A 96 -10.04 15.03 -6.01
C ILE A 96 -10.85 14.76 -7.28
N PHE A 97 -11.67 15.71 -7.73
CA PHE A 97 -12.40 15.61 -8.99
C PHE A 97 -11.45 15.39 -10.18
N SER A 98 -10.33 16.11 -10.22
CA SER A 98 -9.33 15.97 -11.28
C SER A 98 -8.66 14.61 -11.25
N ILE A 99 -8.30 14.11 -10.06
CA ILE A 99 -7.73 12.77 -9.89
C ILE A 99 -8.70 11.71 -10.41
N LEU A 100 -9.97 11.72 -9.97
CA LEU A 100 -10.96 10.73 -10.39
C LEU A 100 -11.25 10.84 -11.89
N THR A 101 -11.37 12.05 -12.43
CA THR A 101 -11.60 12.27 -13.86
C THR A 101 -10.42 11.78 -14.70
N VAL A 102 -9.18 12.05 -14.30
CA VAL A 102 -8.00 11.66 -15.10
C VAL A 102 -7.68 10.18 -14.91
N HIS A 103 -7.58 9.70 -13.67
CA HIS A 103 -7.05 8.37 -13.39
C HIS A 103 -8.11 7.28 -13.41
N GLU A 104 -9.31 7.55 -12.91
CA GLU A 104 -10.39 6.55 -12.85
C GLU A 104 -11.18 6.48 -14.16
N ASN A 105 -11.35 7.62 -14.85
CA ASN A 105 -12.13 7.69 -16.09
C ASN A 105 -11.25 7.67 -17.34
N LEU A 106 -10.37 8.66 -17.54
CA LEU A 106 -9.59 8.77 -18.79
C LEU A 106 -8.49 7.70 -18.91
N LEU A 107 -7.82 7.34 -17.81
CA LEU A 107 -6.69 6.41 -17.80
C LEU A 107 -7.05 5.02 -17.29
N ARG A 108 -8.34 4.69 -17.16
CA ARG A 108 -8.89 3.50 -16.49
C ARG A 108 -8.21 2.18 -16.85
N ASP A 109 -7.92 1.97 -18.13
CA ASP A 109 -7.39 0.71 -18.66
C ASP A 109 -5.85 0.70 -18.75
N THR A 110 -5.20 1.67 -18.12
CA THR A 110 -3.74 1.82 -18.12
C THR A 110 -3.14 1.52 -16.75
N ILE A 111 -1.81 1.43 -16.70
CA ILE A 111 -1.05 1.30 -15.45
C ILE A 111 -1.19 2.51 -14.51
N PHE A 112 -1.81 3.61 -14.96
CA PHE A 112 -2.01 4.84 -14.21
C PHE A 112 -3.34 4.91 -13.45
N ALA A 113 -4.17 3.86 -13.49
CA ALA A 113 -5.50 3.83 -12.89
C ALA A 113 -5.58 3.16 -11.50
N ASN A 114 -4.47 2.97 -10.82
CA ASN A 114 -4.48 2.41 -9.47
C ASN A 114 -4.77 3.48 -8.42
N ILE A 115 -6.07 3.77 -8.28
CA ILE A 115 -6.63 4.76 -7.37
C ILE A 115 -6.22 4.53 -5.91
N PRO A 116 -6.26 3.30 -5.35
CA PRO A 116 -5.78 3.05 -4.00
C PRO A 116 -4.32 3.46 -3.76
N ALA A 117 -3.41 3.11 -4.68
CA ALA A 117 -2.00 3.47 -4.54
C ALA A 117 -1.77 4.98 -4.71
N LEU A 118 -2.51 5.62 -5.63
CA LEU A 118 -2.46 7.06 -5.83
C LEU A 118 -2.92 7.82 -4.58
N PHE A 119 -4.08 7.45 -4.02
CA PHE A 119 -4.57 8.09 -2.80
C PHE A 119 -3.68 7.84 -1.59
N LEU A 120 -3.01 6.68 -1.52
CA LEU A 120 -2.03 6.45 -0.48
C LEU A 120 -0.86 7.44 -0.57
N GLY A 121 -0.28 7.61 -1.77
CA GLY A 121 0.80 8.58 -1.98
C GLY A 121 0.38 10.02 -1.70
N LEU A 122 -0.86 10.39 -2.08
CA LEU A 122 -1.46 11.69 -1.77
C LEU A 122 -1.56 11.90 -0.25
N ALA A 123 -2.16 10.93 0.45
CA ALA A 123 -2.42 11.02 1.88
C ALA A 123 -1.13 11.06 2.71
N GLU A 124 -0.16 10.20 2.41
CA GLU A 124 1.13 10.20 3.12
C GLU A 124 1.90 11.50 2.87
N THR A 125 1.79 12.09 1.68
CA THR A 125 2.43 13.39 1.39
C THR A 125 1.79 14.52 2.18
N PHE A 126 0.46 14.59 2.26
CA PHE A 126 -0.21 15.56 3.13
C PHE A 126 0.14 15.35 4.60
N PHE A 127 0.27 14.09 5.02
CA PHE A 127 0.66 13.76 6.37
C PHE A 127 2.06 14.32 6.67
N ILE A 128 3.07 14.07 5.84
CA ILE A 128 4.42 14.60 6.10
C ILE A 128 4.51 16.13 6.04
N PHE A 129 3.67 16.80 5.24
CA PHE A 129 3.60 18.26 5.23
C PHE A 129 2.97 18.84 6.50
N SER A 130 2.10 18.07 7.16
CA SER A 130 1.36 18.50 8.35
C SER A 130 2.06 18.15 9.67
N ILE A 131 3.02 17.21 9.65
CA ILE A 131 3.72 16.78 10.86
C ILE A 131 4.98 17.62 11.07
N HIS A 132 5.13 18.21 12.25
CA HIS A 132 6.44 18.57 12.78
C HIS A 132 6.98 17.36 13.55
N PRO A 133 8.12 16.77 13.15
CA PRO A 133 8.54 15.53 13.73
C PRO A 133 9.00 15.73 15.18
N ALA A 134 8.20 15.27 16.13
CA ALA A 134 8.62 15.09 17.50
C ALA A 134 9.43 13.79 17.58
N ASN A 135 10.75 13.91 17.78
CA ASN A 135 11.69 12.79 17.95
C ASN A 135 11.92 11.90 16.72
N ALA A 136 11.70 12.38 15.49
CA ALA A 136 11.99 11.64 14.26
C ALA A 136 12.73 12.53 13.24
N PRO A 137 13.56 11.96 12.34
CA PRO A 137 14.21 12.75 11.29
C PRO A 137 13.17 13.28 10.30
N ALA A 138 13.33 14.51 9.82
CA ALA A 138 12.46 15.04 8.79
C ALA A 138 12.53 14.17 7.53
N ILE A 139 11.37 13.74 7.02
CA ILE A 139 11.26 12.94 5.81
C ILE A 139 10.73 13.78 4.65
N THR A 140 11.19 13.44 3.46
CA THR A 140 10.82 14.12 2.21
C THR A 140 9.97 13.19 1.33
N PRO A 141 9.33 13.71 0.28
CA PRO A 141 8.64 12.86 -0.70
C PRO A 141 9.51 11.74 -1.30
N PHE A 142 10.83 11.92 -1.39
CA PHE A 142 11.75 10.87 -1.82
C PHE A 142 11.84 9.71 -0.82
N HIS A 143 11.82 10.02 0.47
CA HIS A 143 11.80 9.01 1.52
C HIS A 143 10.49 8.22 1.50
N LEU A 144 9.35 8.90 1.28
CA LEU A 144 8.05 8.25 1.10
C LEU A 144 8.09 7.21 -0.01
N PHE A 145 8.57 7.60 -1.18
CA PHE A 145 8.71 6.66 -2.29
C PHE A 145 9.67 5.49 -1.97
N GLY A 146 10.78 5.76 -1.27
CA GLY A 146 11.69 4.72 -0.81
C GLY A 146 11.03 3.73 0.17
N PHE A 147 10.31 4.23 1.17
CA PHE A 147 9.56 3.41 2.11
C PHE A 147 8.45 2.61 1.41
N PHE A 148 7.81 3.22 0.41
CA PHE A 148 6.80 2.54 -0.38
C PHE A 148 7.37 1.35 -1.14
N LEU A 149 8.46 1.55 -1.88
CA LEU A 149 9.14 0.47 -2.59
C LEU A 149 9.62 -0.62 -1.63
N TYR A 150 10.13 -0.23 -0.47
CA TYR A 150 10.57 -1.19 0.54
C TYR A 150 9.41 -2.00 1.13
N GLY A 151 8.30 -1.35 1.46
CA GLY A 151 7.07 -2.02 1.90
C GLY A 151 6.51 -2.97 0.84
N MET A 152 6.64 -2.64 -0.44
CA MET A 152 6.28 -3.54 -1.54
C MET A 152 7.18 -4.78 -1.58
N ILE A 153 8.49 -4.61 -1.42
CA ILE A 153 9.44 -5.73 -1.32
C ILE A 153 9.08 -6.64 -0.14
N MET A 154 8.80 -6.05 1.04
CA MET A 154 8.38 -6.80 2.22
C MET A 154 7.09 -7.60 1.97
N SER A 155 6.11 -6.99 1.31
CA SER A 155 4.85 -7.63 0.97
C SER A 155 5.05 -8.82 0.03
N VAL A 156 5.92 -8.67 -0.97
CA VAL A 156 6.29 -9.75 -1.90
C VAL A 156 6.99 -10.89 -1.16
N VAL A 157 7.99 -10.57 -0.32
CA VAL A 157 8.74 -11.58 0.45
C VAL A 157 7.81 -12.33 1.40
N LEU A 158 6.89 -11.62 2.06
CA LEU A 158 5.91 -12.22 2.97
C LEU A 158 5.03 -13.24 2.24
N VAL A 159 4.42 -12.85 1.12
CA VAL A 159 3.48 -13.70 0.39
C VAL A 159 4.19 -14.84 -0.34
N ALA A 160 5.28 -14.55 -1.06
CA ALA A 160 6.03 -15.55 -1.80
C ALA A 160 6.74 -16.54 -0.85
N GLY A 161 7.38 -16.04 0.21
CA GLY A 161 8.07 -16.86 1.19
C GLY A 161 7.11 -17.71 2.03
N GLY A 162 6.00 -17.12 2.49
CA GLY A 162 4.97 -17.85 3.21
C GLY A 162 4.34 -18.94 2.34
N GLY A 163 4.06 -18.63 1.08
CA GLY A 163 3.56 -19.61 0.10
C GLY A 163 4.56 -20.74 -0.19
N ALA A 164 5.86 -20.41 -0.29
CA ALA A 164 6.91 -21.40 -0.48
C ALA A 164 7.04 -22.36 0.71
N LEU A 165 6.97 -21.85 1.95
CA LEU A 165 6.96 -22.70 3.13
C LEU A 165 5.72 -23.58 3.21
N CYS A 166 4.54 -23.05 2.89
CA CYS A 166 3.33 -23.87 2.79
C CYS A 166 3.47 -24.97 1.74
N ASN A 167 4.09 -24.69 0.58
CA ASN A 167 4.38 -25.71 -0.43
C ASN A 167 5.31 -26.82 0.09
N ILE A 168 6.31 -26.47 0.89
CA ILE A 168 7.27 -27.43 1.47
C ILE A 168 6.59 -28.33 2.51
N PHE A 169 5.80 -27.75 3.42
CA PHE A 169 5.22 -28.49 4.55
C PHE A 169 3.86 -29.14 4.26
N LEU A 170 3.05 -28.57 3.36
CA LEU A 170 1.68 -29.01 3.08
C LEU A 170 1.50 -29.55 1.64
N GLY A 171 2.54 -29.48 0.80
CA GLY A 171 2.49 -29.88 -0.60
C GLY A 171 1.81 -28.84 -1.50
N LYS A 172 2.04 -28.93 -2.82
CA LYS A 172 1.60 -27.92 -3.81
C LYS A 172 0.08 -27.71 -3.91
N GLU A 173 -0.72 -28.60 -3.35
CA GLU A 173 -2.19 -28.53 -3.40
C GLU A 173 -2.80 -27.75 -2.24
N TRP A 174 -2.01 -27.34 -1.26
CA TRP A 174 -2.45 -26.54 -0.12
C TRP A 174 -3.30 -25.31 -0.50
N PRO A 175 -3.07 -24.59 -1.63
CA PRO A 175 -3.87 -23.43 -1.97
C PRO A 175 -5.33 -23.79 -2.24
N LYS A 176 -5.62 -24.98 -2.78
CA LYS A 176 -6.99 -25.44 -3.02
C LYS A 176 -7.75 -25.50 -1.69
N TYR A 177 -7.16 -26.15 -0.68
CA TYR A 177 -7.77 -26.30 0.65
C TYR A 177 -7.90 -25.01 1.46
N VAL A 178 -7.22 -23.93 1.05
CA VAL A 178 -7.27 -22.60 1.71
C VAL A 178 -8.17 -21.63 0.95
N PHE A 179 -8.10 -21.62 -0.38
CA PHE A 179 -8.74 -20.64 -1.26
C PHE A 179 -9.93 -21.21 -2.07
N GLY A 180 -10.22 -22.52 -2.03
CA GLY A 180 -11.33 -23.08 -2.79
C GLY A 180 -11.87 -24.46 -2.35
N GLY A 181 -13.14 -24.45 -1.99
CA GLY A 181 -14.08 -25.54 -2.19
C GLY A 181 -15.51 -24.98 -2.31
N GLN A 182 -15.84 -24.37 -3.46
CA GLN A 182 -17.23 -24.20 -3.94
C GLN A 182 -17.61 -25.38 -4.85
N GLU A 183 -17.52 -26.62 -4.35
CA GLU A 183 -17.96 -27.83 -5.08
C GLU A 183 -18.94 -28.71 -4.26
N GLU A 184 -19.64 -28.16 -3.27
CA GLU A 184 -20.72 -28.88 -2.53
C GLU A 184 -22.13 -28.30 -2.81
N LYS A 185 -22.45 -28.01 -4.07
CA LYS A 185 -23.86 -27.81 -4.52
C LYS A 185 -24.24 -28.69 -5.70
N GLN A 186 -23.76 -29.93 -5.71
CA GLN A 186 -24.36 -31.02 -6.49
C GLN A 186 -24.50 -32.23 -5.59
N GLN A 187 -25.51 -32.23 -4.72
CA GLN A 187 -26.20 -33.41 -4.19
C GLN A 187 -27.25 -32.97 -3.18
N THR A 188 -28.40 -32.55 -3.68
CA THR A 188 -29.68 -32.95 -3.09
C THR A 188 -30.69 -32.96 -4.23
N VAL A 189 -30.96 -34.19 -4.66
CA VAL A 189 -32.19 -34.60 -5.36
C VAL A 189 -33.38 -34.21 -4.51
#